data_AF-A0A3P7QLX0-F1
#
_entry.id   AF-A0A3P7QLX0-F1
#
_cell.length_a   1.000
_cell.length_b   1.000
_cell.length_c   1.000
_cell.angle_alpha   90.00
_cell.angle_beta   90.00
_cell.angle_gamma   90.00
#
_symmetry.space_group_name_H-M   'P 1'
#
loop_
_entity.id
_entity.type
_entity.pdbx_description
1 polymer ?
#
loop_
_entity_poly.entity_id
_entity_poly.type
_entity_poly.pdbx_seq_one_letter_code
_entity_poly.pdbx_strand_id
1 'polypeptide(L)'
;MCCFISPLRSYSQQVDEHAVVVSQQEQKGFNELIWQLIYARNITSELERVRAIFIWLCTKDLNKMKFKHVKPDSSEQILMDIRKNKSSYAKAFLTLCR
;
A
#
# COMPACT_ATOMS: atom_id res chain seq x y z
N MET A 1 1.20 -2.80 20.11
CA MET A 1 -0.23 -3.14 20.00
C MET A 1 -0.49 -3.61 18.57
N CYS A 2 -0.07 -4.83 18.23
CA CYS A 2 -0.21 -5.42 16.88
C CYS A 2 -0.66 -6.88 17.04
N CYS A 3 -1.92 -7.09 17.46
CA CYS A 3 -2.46 -8.44 17.70
C CYS A 3 -3.73 -8.75 16.90
N PHE A 4 -4.07 -7.99 15.84
CA PHE A 4 -5.34 -8.17 15.13
C PHE A 4 -5.25 -8.83 13.75
N ILE A 5 -4.14 -9.47 13.38
CA ILE A 5 -4.05 -10.20 12.12
C ILE A 5 -3.51 -11.62 12.34
N SER A 6 -4.37 -12.53 12.78
CA SER A 6 -4.41 -13.95 12.36
C SER A 6 -5.64 -14.61 13.03
N PRO A 7 -6.46 -15.41 12.32
CA PRO A 7 -6.11 -16.32 11.21
C PRO A 7 -7.09 -16.27 10.02
N LEU A 8 -6.68 -15.64 8.90
CA LEU A 8 -7.17 -16.00 7.55
C LEU A 8 -6.01 -16.62 6.76
N ARG A 9 -5.32 -17.58 7.38
CA ARG A 9 -3.93 -17.95 7.06
C ARG A 9 -3.78 -18.90 5.87
N SER A 10 -4.85 -19.42 5.25
CA SER A 10 -4.72 -20.51 4.27
C SER A 10 -4.74 -20.10 2.80
N TYR A 11 -5.44 -19.02 2.41
CA TYR A 11 -5.67 -18.75 0.98
C TYR A 11 -4.67 -17.77 0.34
N SER A 12 -4.37 -16.65 1.01
CA SER A 12 -3.58 -15.56 0.42
C SER A 12 -2.33 -15.19 1.23
N GLN A 13 -1.76 -16.14 1.96
CA GLN A 13 -0.57 -15.89 2.80
C GLN A 13 0.60 -15.31 1.97
N GLN A 14 0.79 -15.79 0.75
CA GLN A 14 1.84 -15.28 -0.15
C GLN A 14 1.61 -13.81 -0.54
N VAL A 15 0.35 -13.39 -0.67
CA VAL A 15 -0.02 -12.01 -0.99
C VAL A 15 0.27 -11.10 0.21
N ASP A 16 -0.08 -11.57 1.41
CA ASP A 16 0.15 -10.83 2.66
C ASP A 16 1.66 -10.65 2.91
N GLU A 17 2.45 -11.72 2.79
CA GLU A 17 3.91 -11.69 2.93
C GLU A 17 4.55 -10.76 1.90
N HIS A 18 4.09 -10.84 0.64
CA HIS A 18 4.56 -9.96 -0.43
C HIS A 18 4.28 -8.48 -0.13
N ALA A 19 3.07 -8.14 0.31
CA ALA A 19 2.70 -6.78 0.68
C ALA A 19 3.56 -6.22 1.83
N VAL A 20 3.89 -7.06 2.82
CA VAL A 20 4.80 -6.71 3.92
C VAL A 20 6.21 -6.45 3.39
N VAL A 21 6.73 -7.30 2.49
CA VAL A 21 8.05 -7.09 1.89
C VAL A 21 8.11 -5.78 1.11
N VAL A 22 7.08 -5.48 0.30
CA VAL A 22 6.98 -4.21 -0.44
C VAL A 22 6.88 -3.02 0.52
N SER A 23 6.20 -3.14 1.67
CA SER A 23 6.08 -2.02 2.61
C SER A 23 7.42 -1.62 3.25
N GLN A 24 8.37 -2.55 3.36
CA GLN A 24 9.72 -2.29 3.85
C GLN A 24 10.62 -1.59 2.82
N GLN A 25 10.28 -1.63 1.53
CA GLN A 25 11.07 -1.03 0.47
C GLN A 25 10.75 0.47 0.29
N GLU A 26 11.69 1.23 -0.28
CA GLU A 26 11.42 2.59 -0.74
C GLU A 26 10.97 2.57 -2.20
N GLN A 27 9.83 3.20 -2.47
CA GLN A 27 9.28 3.36 -3.81
C GLN A 27 9.56 4.77 -4.35
N LYS A 28 10.01 4.88 -5.59
CA LYS A 28 10.36 6.18 -6.21
C LYS A 28 9.13 6.94 -6.67
N GLY A 29 8.03 6.24 -6.98
CA GLY A 29 6.76 6.84 -7.42
C GLY A 29 5.56 5.93 -7.21
N PHE A 30 4.36 6.45 -7.45
CA PHE A 30 3.10 5.73 -7.24
C PHE A 30 2.94 4.54 -8.20
N ASN A 31 3.27 4.71 -9.47
CA ASN A 31 3.15 3.64 -10.46
C ASN A 31 4.06 2.43 -10.14
N GLU A 32 5.27 2.70 -9.63
CA GLU A 32 6.19 1.64 -9.18
C GLU A 32 5.60 0.90 -7.99
N LEU A 33 5.02 1.61 -7.02
CA LEU A 33 4.34 1.01 -5.88
C LEU A 33 3.20 0.08 -6.32
N ILE A 34 2.30 0.56 -7.19
CA ILE A 34 1.18 -0.23 -7.69
C ILE A 34 1.68 -1.46 -8.45
N TRP A 35 2.67 -1.28 -9.34
CA TRP A 35 3.27 -2.39 -10.07
C TRP A 35 3.85 -3.46 -9.16
N GLN A 36 4.61 -3.04 -8.13
CA GLN A 36 5.17 -3.95 -7.13
C GLN A 36 4.07 -4.67 -6.35
N LEU A 37 3.00 -3.99 -5.95
CA LEU A 37 1.94 -4.57 -5.13
C LEU A 37 1.07 -5.58 -5.87
N ILE A 38 0.59 -5.24 -7.07
CA ILE A 38 -0.50 -5.99 -7.71
C ILE A 38 -0.14 -6.66 -9.05
N TYR A 39 1.00 -6.33 -9.66
CA TYR A 39 1.40 -6.90 -10.96
C TYR A 39 2.61 -7.85 -10.87
N ALA A 40 3.54 -7.66 -9.92
CA ALA A 40 4.81 -8.40 -9.89
C ALA A 40 4.69 -9.92 -9.63
N ARG A 41 3.60 -10.40 -9.02
CA ARG A 41 3.45 -11.80 -8.54
C ARG A 41 2.38 -12.61 -9.28
N ASN A 42 1.91 -12.17 -10.44
CA ASN A 42 0.80 -12.80 -11.17
C ASN A 42 -0.50 -12.87 -10.32
N ILE A 43 -0.76 -11.81 -9.55
CA ILE A 43 -2.00 -11.68 -8.77
C ILE A 43 -3.14 -11.40 -9.74
N THR A 44 -3.95 -12.43 -10.01
CA THR A 44 -5.04 -12.38 -11.01
C THR A 44 -6.36 -11.96 -10.39
N SER A 45 -6.59 -12.24 -9.11
CA SER A 45 -7.85 -11.94 -8.42
C SER A 45 -7.89 -10.51 -7.91
N GLU A 46 -8.99 -9.80 -8.19
CA GLU A 46 -9.24 -8.45 -7.65
C GLU A 46 -9.23 -8.45 -6.12
N LEU A 47 -9.74 -9.51 -5.48
CA LEU A 47 -9.76 -9.63 -4.03
C LEU A 47 -8.33 -9.68 -3.44
N GLU A 48 -7.43 -10.41 -4.09
CA GLU A 48 -6.02 -10.49 -3.67
C GLU A 48 -5.32 -9.15 -3.85
N ARG A 49 -5.63 -8.41 -4.92
CA ARG A 49 -5.07 -7.06 -5.14
C ARG A 49 -5.49 -6.09 -4.05
N VAL A 50 -6.78 -6.05 -3.73
CA VAL A 50 -7.32 -5.20 -2.66
C VAL A 50 -6.71 -5.58 -1.31
N ARG A 51 -6.53 -6.89 -1.05
CA ARG A 51 -5.89 -7.37 0.16
C ARG A 51 -4.42 -6.95 0.26
N ALA A 52 -3.64 -7.08 -0.82
CA ALA A 52 -2.25 -6.63 -0.87
C ALA A 52 -2.13 -5.13 -0.54
N ILE A 53 -2.98 -4.30 -1.14
CA ILE A 53 -3.05 -2.86 -0.87
C ILE A 53 -3.37 -2.58 0.60
N PHE A 54 -4.37 -3.28 1.15
CA PHE A 54 -4.78 -3.09 2.54
C PHE A 54 -3.66 -3.47 3.52
N ILE A 55 -3.03 -4.63 3.33
CA ILE A 55 -1.92 -5.09 4.18
C ILE A 55 -0.71 -4.17 4.06
N TRP A 56 -0.38 -3.71 2.85
CA TRP A 56 0.66 -2.71 2.65
C TRP A 56 0.35 -1.43 3.43
N LEU A 57 -0.88 -0.92 3.33
CA LEU A 57 -1.28 0.30 4.02
C LEU A 57 -1.22 0.17 5.55
N CYS A 58 -1.60 -0.99 6.10
CA CYS A 58 -1.52 -1.25 7.54
C CYS A 58 -0.09 -1.41 8.07
N THR A 59 0.87 -1.78 7.22
CA THR A 59 2.24 -2.08 7.63
C THR A 59 3.25 -0.99 7.26
N LYS A 60 2.92 -0.16 6.27
CA LYS A 60 3.77 0.96 5.82
C LYS A 60 3.75 2.10 6.84
N ASP A 61 4.94 2.54 7.26
CA ASP A 61 5.09 3.81 7.98
C ASP A 61 5.01 4.99 6.99
N LEU A 62 3.79 5.47 6.76
CA LEU A 62 3.53 6.60 5.87
C LEU A 62 4.10 7.93 6.38
N ASN A 63 4.44 8.04 7.67
CA ASN A 63 5.07 9.24 8.21
C ASN A 63 6.50 9.42 7.71
N LYS A 64 7.19 8.31 7.44
CA LYS A 64 8.56 8.28 6.91
C LYS A 64 8.63 8.20 5.39
N MET A 65 7.52 7.89 4.73
CA MET A 65 7.47 7.78 3.28
C MET A 65 7.74 9.13 2.60
N LYS A 66 8.53 9.10 1.51
CA LYS A 66 8.85 10.29 0.72
C LYS A 66 8.97 9.97 -0.77
N PHE A 67 8.10 10.56 -1.57
CA PHE A 67 8.27 10.64 -3.02
C PHE A 67 9.10 11.87 -3.41
N LYS A 68 9.96 11.73 -4.44
CA LYS A 68 10.88 12.81 -4.86
C LYS A 68 10.20 13.89 -5.71
N HIS A 69 9.33 13.50 -6.64
CA HIS A 69 8.71 14.41 -7.61
C HIS A 69 7.19 14.38 -7.51
N VAL A 70 6.66 14.99 -6.44
CA VAL A 70 5.22 15.02 -6.17
C VAL A 70 4.57 16.19 -6.89
N LYS A 71 3.64 15.90 -7.81
CA LYS A 71 2.82 16.92 -8.48
C LYS A 71 1.62 17.30 -7.61
N PRO A 72 1.12 18.55 -7.68
CA PRO A 72 -0.16 18.90 -7.07
C PRO A 72 -1.27 17.95 -7.55
N ASP A 73 -2.21 17.60 -6.66
CA ASP A 73 -3.35 16.71 -6.93
C ASP A 73 -3.01 15.30 -7.44
N SER A 74 -1.75 14.87 -7.30
CA SER A 74 -1.32 13.51 -7.64
C SER A 74 -1.66 12.49 -6.55
N SER A 75 -1.70 11.21 -6.92
CA SER A 75 -1.85 10.10 -5.97
C SER A 75 -0.70 10.07 -4.96
N GLU A 76 0.52 10.43 -5.36
CA GLU A 76 1.66 10.61 -4.47
C GLU A 76 1.39 11.70 -3.42
N GLN A 77 0.75 12.81 -3.80
CA GLN A 77 0.44 13.90 -2.89
C GLN A 77 -0.53 13.45 -1.80
N ILE A 78 -1.56 12.67 -2.16
CA ILE A 78 -2.54 12.13 -1.20
C ILE A 78 -1.86 11.25 -0.15
N LEU A 79 -0.91 10.41 -0.54
CA LEU A 79 -0.13 9.58 0.38
C LEU A 79 0.79 10.45 1.26
N MET A 80 1.43 11.46 0.68
CA MET A 80 2.31 12.41 1.38
C MET A 80 1.58 13.41 2.28
N ASP A 81 0.26 13.50 2.18
CA ASP A 81 -0.58 14.35 3.01
C ASP A 81 -1.04 13.67 4.30
N ILE A 82 -0.93 12.34 4.40
CA ILE A 82 -1.20 11.61 5.65
C ILE A 82 -0.28 12.10 6.77
N ARG A 83 1.03 12.18 6.50
CA ARG A 83 2.02 12.71 7.47
C ARG A 83 1.82 14.18 7.83
N LYS A 84 1.06 14.93 7.02
CA LYS A 84 0.71 16.34 7.27
C LYS A 84 -0.67 16.48 7.92
N ASN A 85 -1.35 15.38 8.24
CA ASN A 85 -2.75 15.34 8.68
C ASN A 85 -3.72 16.07 7.73
N LYS A 86 -3.40 16.11 6.42
CA LYS A 86 -4.23 16.71 5.36
C LYS A 86 -5.04 15.68 4.56
N SER A 87 -4.80 14.40 4.80
CA SER A 87 -5.49 13.28 4.16
C SER A 87 -5.76 12.19 5.19
N SER A 88 -6.62 11.24 4.84
CA SER A 88 -6.99 10.10 5.69
C SER A 88 -6.54 8.77 5.07
N TYR A 89 -6.35 7.76 5.92
CA TYR A 89 -6.08 6.40 5.46
C TYR A 89 -7.16 5.86 4.52
N ALA A 90 -8.44 6.24 4.72
CA ALA A 90 -9.53 5.88 3.82
C ALA A 90 -9.35 6.49 2.41
N LYS A 91 -8.94 7.76 2.33
CA LYS A 91 -8.67 8.43 1.04
C LYS A 91 -7.44 7.85 0.35
N ALA A 92 -6.39 7.51 1.11
CA ALA A 92 -5.23 6.81 0.57
C ALA A 92 -5.58 5.42 0.05
N PHE A 93 -6.34 4.63 0.80
CA PHE A 93 -6.82 3.32 0.36
C PHE A 93 -7.62 3.42 -0.94
N LEU A 94 -8.60 4.33 -0.99
CA LEU A 94 -9.37 4.57 -2.22
C LEU A 94 -8.47 4.99 -3.40
N THR A 95 -7.43 5.77 -3.14
CA THR A 95 -6.48 6.20 -4.18
C THR A 95 -5.63 5.04 -4.70
N LEU A 96 -5.23 4.11 -3.84
CA LEU A 96 -4.47 2.92 -4.21
C LEU A 96 -5.30 1.89 -4.98
N CYS A 97 -6.62 1.87 -4.77
CA CYS A 97 -7.56 0.97 -5.45
C CYS A 97 -8.09 1.50 -6.80
N ARG A 98 -7.67 2.70 -7.23
CA ARG A 98 -8.04 3.29 -8.52
C ARG A 98 -7.11 2.82 -9.64
#